data_AF-A0AAV3T0A7-F1
#
_entry.id   AF-A0AAV3T0A7-F1
#
_cell.length_a   1.000
_cell.length_b   1.000
_cell.length_c   1.000
_cell.angle_alpha   90.00
_cell.angle_beta   90.00
_cell.angle_gamma   90.00
#
_symmetry.space_group_name_H-M   'P 1'
#
loop_
_entity.id
_entity.type
_entity.pdbx_description
1 polymer ?
#
loop_
_entity_poly.entity_id
_entity_poly.type
_entity_poly.pdbx_seq_one_letter_code
_entity_poly.pdbx_strand_id
1 'polypeptide(L)' 'MSDRLADEPCDDCGRPAYEHERQRTRQEDGQYVFRYICPE' A
#
# COMPACT_ATOMS: atom_id res chain seq x y z
N MET A 1 -18.81 -6.51 -6.99
CA MET A 1 -17.36 -6.29 -7.16
C MET A 1 -16.84 -5.88 -5.79
N SER A 2 -16.03 -6.72 -5.15
CA SER A 2 -15.67 -6.60 -3.73
C SER A 2 -14.61 -5.53 -3.50
N ASP A 3 -15.00 -4.37 -2.98
CA ASP A 3 -14.12 -3.30 -2.46
C ASP A 3 -13.46 -3.65 -1.10
N ARG A 4 -13.56 -4.90 -0.64
CA ARG A 4 -13.08 -5.32 0.68
C ARG A 4 -11.58 -5.10 0.91
N LEU A 5 -10.77 -5.05 -0.15
CA LEU A 5 -9.32 -4.82 0.00
C LEU A 5 -8.98 -3.34 0.27
N ALA A 6 -9.88 -2.40 -0.05
CA ALA A 6 -9.65 -0.97 0.14
C ALA A 6 -9.90 -0.52 1.59
N ASP A 7 -10.72 -1.29 2.33
CA ASP A 7 -11.15 -0.99 3.69
C ASP A 7 -10.32 -1.72 4.77
N GLU A 8 -9.44 -2.66 4.37
CA GLU A 8 -8.59 -3.34 5.34
C GLU A 8 -7.61 -2.33 5.94
N PRO A 9 -7.64 -2.12 7.27
CA PRO A 9 -6.73 -1.21 7.93
C PRO A 9 -5.32 -1.80 7.87
N CYS A 10 -4.35 -0.99 7.47
CA CYS A 10 -2.94 -1.35 7.51
C CYS A 10 -2.53 -1.67 8.96
N ASP A 11 -1.87 -2.80 9.18
CA ASP A 11 -1.40 -3.20 10.52
C ASP A 11 -0.44 -2.19 11.16
N ASP A 12 0.32 -1.42 10.36
CA ASP A 12 1.30 -0.45 10.87
C ASP A 12 0.64 0.84 11.40
N CYS A 13 -0.24 1.47 10.63
CA CYS A 13 -0.84 2.77 10.98
C CYS A 13 -2.34 2.72 11.30
N GLY A 14 -2.98 1.56 11.17
CA GLY A 14 -4.42 1.38 11.42
C GLY A 14 -5.34 2.15 10.48
N ARG A 15 -4.79 2.74 9.40
CA ARG A 15 -5.53 3.50 8.39
C ARG A 15 -5.98 2.59 7.25
N PRO A 16 -7.09 2.90 6.57
CA PRO A 16 -7.53 2.11 5.43
C PRO A 16 -6.58 2.27 4.23
N ALA A 17 -6.48 1.21 3.41
CA ALA A 17 -5.55 1.15 2.27
C ALA A 17 -5.73 2.28 1.25
N TYR A 18 -6.92 2.88 1.14
CA TYR A 18 -7.16 4.02 0.24
C TYR A 18 -6.47 5.32 0.68
N GLU A 19 -6.09 5.46 1.95
CA GLU A 19 -5.33 6.62 2.47
C GLU A 19 -3.82 6.46 2.27
N HIS A 20 -3.36 5.28 1.85
CA HIS A 20 -1.94 4.99 1.69
C HIS A 20 -1.42 5.47 0.34
N GLU A 21 -0.23 6.07 0.37
CA GLU A 21 0.46 6.41 -0.87
C GLU A 21 1.09 5.15 -1.49
N ARG A 22 0.77 4.88 -2.75
CA ARG A 22 1.37 3.76 -3.50
C ARG A 22 2.69 4.22 -4.12
N GLN A 23 3.80 3.86 -3.50
CA GLN A 23 5.11 4.15 -4.05
C GLN A 23 5.64 2.98 -4.90
N ARG A 24 6.11 3.28 -6.11
CA ARG A 24 6.76 2.30 -6.99
C ARG A 24 8.27 2.31 -6.75
N THR A 25 8.80 1.22 -6.22
CA THR A 25 10.23 1.03 -5.97
C THR A 25 10.81 0.00 -6.93
N ARG A 26 12.02 0.26 -7.42
CA ARG A 26 12.79 -0.70 -8.21
C ARG A 26 13.65 -1.55 -7.28
N GLN A 27 13.50 -2.86 -7.35
CA GLN A 27 14.30 -3.83 -6.63
C GLN A 27 15.65 -4.09 -7.35
N GLU A 28 16.59 -4.69 -6.63
CA GLU A 28 17.95 -4.98 -7.12
C GLU A 28 17.98 -5.97 -8.30
N ASP A 29 16.96 -6.84 -8.39
CA ASP A 29 16.73 -7.76 -9.50
C ASP A 29 16.12 -7.07 -10.74
N GLY A 30 15.91 -5.76 -10.68
CA GLY A 30 15.36 -4.94 -11.76
C GLY A 30 13.83 -4.95 -11.83
N GLN A 31 13.14 -5.66 -10.94
CA GLN A 31 11.68 -5.66 -10.89
C GLN A 31 11.13 -4.39 -10.23
N TYR A 32 9.95 -3.96 -10.64
CA TYR A 32 9.22 -2.88 -9.99
C TYR A 32 8.15 -3.45 -9.07
N VAL A 33 8.17 -3.05 -7.81
CA VAL A 33 7.13 -3.39 -6.83
C VAL A 33 6.44 -2.14 -6.31
N PHE A 34 5.18 -2.32 -5.93
CA PHE A 34 4.39 -1.29 -5.30
C PHE A 34 4.39 -1.54 -3.80
N ARG A 35 4.79 -0.53 -3.02
CA ARG A 35 4.65 -0.53 -1.58
C ARG A 35 3.61 0.52 -1.18
N TYR A 36 2.80 0.20 -0.18
CA TYR A 36 1.88 1.14 0.45
C TYR A 36 2.63 1.84 1.59
N ILE A 37 2.66 3.16 1.57
CA ILE A 37 3.27 3.97 2.63
C ILE A 37 2.14 4.58 3.46
N CYS A 38 2.21 4.38 4.77
CA CYS A 38 1.29 5.00 5.72
C CYS A 38 1.40 6.53 5.64
N PRO A 39 0.27 7.25 5.62
CA PRO A 39 0.28 8.70 5.74
C PRO A 39 0.80 9.14 7.13
N GLU A 40 1.59 10.21 7.19
CA GLU A 40 2.16 10.79 8.43
C GLU A 40 1.11 11.46 9.33
#